data_AF-A0A9Q0F269-F1
#
_entry.id   AF-A0A9Q0F269-F1
#
_cell.length_a   1.000
_cell.length_b   1.000
_cell.length_c   1.000
_cell.angle_alpha   90.00
_cell.angle_beta   90.00
_cell.angle_gamma   90.00
#
_symmetry.space_group_name_H-M   'P 1'
#
loop_
_entity.id
_entity.type
_entity.pdbx_description
1 polymer ?
#
loop_
_entity_poly.entity_id
_entity_poly.type
_entity_poly.pdbx_seq_one_letter_code
_entity_poly.pdbx_strand_id
1 'polypeptide(L)'
;MEAYHKKSSAKRVPSEKPPFTLATLKKAIPAHCFHRSLLRSFSYLAYDLSVCYALFYVAKTYIPILPSPLNYVAWPIYWFIQGAFMTGIWVIGHECGHHAFSEYAGALSTIDLDFGWLNRVLHHVTNTHICHHLISTIPHYHALEATEAIKPILGDYYQIDSTPIHKMLYRAAKECIYAEPDHDSKDKGVYWYRAYKEKN
;
A
#
# COMPACT_ATOMS: atom_id res chain seq x y z
N MET A 1 10.92 3.48 16.40
CA MET A 1 11.37 3.20 15.01
C MET A 1 12.10 1.86 14.86
N GLU A 2 12.52 1.20 15.94
CA GLU A 2 13.27 -0.07 15.87
C GLU A 2 12.41 -1.32 15.56
N ALA A 3 11.08 -1.22 15.56
CA ALA A 3 10.19 -2.37 15.33
C ALA A 3 10.00 -2.76 13.84
N TYR A 4 10.43 -1.94 12.89
CA TYR A 4 10.10 -2.10 11.45
C TYR A 4 11.14 -2.88 10.62
N HIS A 5 12.26 -3.31 11.20
CA HIS A 5 13.34 -3.99 10.46
C HIS A 5 13.50 -5.50 10.74
N LYS A 6 12.42 -6.18 11.17
CA LYS A 6 12.47 -7.65 11.27
C LYS A 6 12.21 -8.26 9.90
N LYS A 7 13.22 -8.98 9.39
CA LYS A 7 13.24 -9.73 8.12
C LYS A 7 11.93 -10.52 7.92
N SER A 8 10.99 -9.97 7.14
CA SER A 8 9.70 -10.63 6.86
C SER A 8 9.92 -11.68 5.78
N SER A 9 10.06 -12.95 6.19
CA SER A 9 9.66 -14.06 5.33
C SER A 9 8.15 -14.14 5.43
N ALA A 10 7.42 -13.83 4.35
CA ALA A 10 5.96 -13.92 4.31
C ALA A 10 5.51 -15.26 4.91
N LYS A 11 4.73 -15.20 5.99
CA LYS A 11 4.21 -16.39 6.66
C LYS A 11 2.94 -16.84 5.93
N ARG A 12 2.65 -18.14 5.97
CA ARG A 12 1.39 -18.67 5.41
C ARG A 12 0.22 -18.02 6.13
N VAL A 13 -0.78 -17.62 5.35
CA VAL A 13 -2.05 -17.11 5.88
C VAL A 13 -3.05 -18.28 5.92
N PRO A 14 -3.81 -18.44 7.01
CA PRO A 14 -4.86 -19.45 7.05
C PRO A 14 -5.87 -19.26 5.91
N SER A 15 -6.24 -20.34 5.24
CA SER A 15 -7.29 -20.32 4.19
C SER A 15 -8.70 -20.39 4.77
N GLU A 16 -8.81 -20.65 6.06
CA GLU A 16 -10.07 -20.77 6.77
C GLU A 16 -10.73 -19.40 6.97
N LYS A 17 -12.07 -19.41 7.10
CA LYS A 17 -12.82 -18.19 7.36
C LYS A 17 -12.31 -17.54 8.66
N PRO A 18 -11.98 -16.24 8.64
CA PRO A 18 -11.45 -15.58 9.82
C PRO A 18 -12.42 -15.66 11.02
N PRO A 19 -11.92 -15.82 12.25
CA PRO A 19 -12.74 -15.92 13.45
C PRO A 19 -13.28 -14.55 13.93
N PHE A 20 -13.19 -13.51 13.11
CA PHE A 20 -13.61 -12.14 13.41
C PHE A 20 -14.58 -11.58 12.35
N THR A 21 -15.33 -10.55 12.72
CA THR A 21 -16.31 -9.86 11.84
C THR A 21 -15.94 -8.39 11.64
N LEU A 22 -16.42 -7.72 10.57
CA LEU A 22 -16.21 -6.26 10.40
C LEU A 22 -16.73 -5.47 11.59
N ALA A 23 -17.81 -5.91 12.22
CA ALA A 23 -18.34 -5.24 13.41
C ALA A 23 -17.32 -5.26 14.55
N THR A 24 -16.63 -6.38 14.73
CA THR A 24 -15.56 -6.53 15.73
C THR A 24 -14.39 -5.60 15.42
N LEU A 25 -13.97 -5.55 14.14
CA LEU A 25 -12.88 -4.68 13.68
C LEU A 25 -13.23 -3.20 13.87
N LYS A 26 -14.42 -2.78 13.42
CA LYS A 26 -14.91 -1.39 13.57
C LYS A 26 -15.00 -0.95 15.03
N LYS A 27 -15.38 -1.85 15.94
CA LYS A 27 -15.48 -1.56 17.38
C LYS A 27 -14.10 -1.30 18.02
N ALA A 28 -13.05 -1.90 17.49
CA ALA A 28 -11.69 -1.73 18.00
C ALA A 28 -11.06 -0.39 17.57
N ILE A 29 -11.56 0.21 16.48
CA ILE A 29 -11.02 1.45 15.94
C ILE A 29 -11.58 2.65 16.72
N PRO A 30 -10.72 3.63 17.10
CA PRO A 30 -11.19 4.86 17.75
C PRO A 30 -12.25 5.59 16.94
N ALA A 31 -13.32 6.06 17.59
CA ALA A 31 -14.46 6.66 16.91
C ALA A 31 -14.08 7.87 16.03
N HIS A 32 -13.10 8.68 16.47
CA HIS A 32 -12.63 9.84 15.70
C HIS A 32 -12.02 9.46 14.35
N CYS A 33 -11.50 8.24 14.17
CA CYS A 33 -10.95 7.77 12.90
C CYS A 33 -12.01 7.74 11.79
N PHE A 34 -13.29 7.64 12.13
CA PHE A 34 -14.39 7.66 11.17
C PHE A 34 -14.83 9.09 10.79
N HIS A 35 -14.32 10.12 11.46
CA HIS A 35 -14.68 11.51 11.16
C HIS A 35 -13.91 12.04 9.95
N ARG A 36 -14.67 12.50 8.97
CA ARG A 36 -14.13 13.10 7.73
C ARG A 36 -14.12 14.61 7.88
N SER A 37 -12.96 15.22 7.64
CA SER A 37 -12.82 16.67 7.62
C SER A 37 -12.58 17.13 6.20
N LEU A 38 -13.55 17.84 5.63
CA LEU A 38 -13.42 18.39 4.28
C LEU A 38 -12.19 19.30 4.17
N LEU A 39 -12.01 20.21 5.12
CA LEU A 39 -10.87 21.13 5.11
C LEU A 39 -9.54 20.37 5.12
N ARG A 40 -9.43 19.33 5.95
CA ARG A 40 -8.21 18.51 6.02
C ARG A 40 -7.98 17.77 4.71
N SER A 41 -9.00 17.13 4.14
CA SER A 41 -8.90 16.43 2.86
C SER A 41 -8.50 17.36 1.71
N PHE A 42 -9.14 18.54 1.60
CA PHE A 42 -8.79 19.54 0.60
C PHE A 42 -7.38 20.11 0.82
N SER A 43 -6.88 20.19 2.05
CA SER A 43 -5.52 20.65 2.32
C SER A 43 -4.46 19.69 1.77
N TYR A 44 -4.68 18.37 1.85
CA TYR A 44 -3.78 17.38 1.25
C TYR A 44 -3.80 17.46 -0.29
N LEU A 45 -4.99 17.61 -0.88
CA LEU A 45 -5.11 17.80 -2.32
C LEU A 45 -4.38 19.07 -2.79
N ALA A 46 -4.57 20.19 -2.09
CA ALA A 46 -3.89 21.44 -2.40
C ALA A 46 -2.36 21.31 -2.25
N TYR A 47 -1.90 20.60 -1.22
CA TYR A 47 -0.48 20.30 -1.03
C TYR A 47 0.09 19.48 -2.20
N ASP A 48 -0.55 18.37 -2.58
CA ASP A 48 -0.07 17.49 -3.65
C ASP A 48 -0.05 18.19 -5.02
N LEU A 49 -1.08 19.00 -5.32
CA LEU A 49 -1.13 19.82 -6.53
C LEU A 49 0.00 20.86 -6.55
N SER A 50 0.28 21.49 -5.41
CA SER A 50 1.36 22.46 -5.29
C SER A 50 2.73 21.81 -5.51
N VAL A 51 2.95 20.62 -4.93
CA VAL A 51 4.20 19.86 -5.12
C VAL A 51 4.33 19.39 -6.57
N CYS A 52 3.27 18.85 -7.17
CA CYS A 52 3.26 18.47 -8.59
C CYS A 52 3.63 19.64 -9.50
N TYR A 53 3.05 20.82 -9.26
CA TYR A 53 3.34 22.02 -10.03
C TYR A 53 4.81 22.44 -9.87
N ALA A 54 5.32 22.46 -8.64
CA ALA A 54 6.71 22.81 -8.35
C ALA A 54 7.70 21.85 -9.01
N LEU A 55 7.46 20.53 -8.91
CA LEU A 55 8.29 19.50 -9.55
C LEU A 55 8.29 19.67 -11.08
N PHE A 56 7.11 19.87 -11.69
CA PHE A 56 6.99 20.13 -13.12
C PHE A 56 7.77 21.38 -13.54
N TYR A 57 7.62 22.48 -12.79
CA TYR A 57 8.30 23.75 -13.07
C TYR A 57 9.82 23.59 -13.03
N VAL A 58 10.35 22.94 -11.99
CA VAL A 58 11.78 22.66 -11.84
C VAL A 58 12.27 21.76 -12.98
N ALA A 59 11.55 20.66 -13.25
CA ALA A 59 11.93 19.71 -14.30
C ALA A 59 12.01 20.38 -15.68
N LYS A 60 10.96 21.12 -16.05
CA LYS A 60 10.87 21.83 -17.34
C LYS A 60 11.94 22.92 -17.48
N THR A 61 12.37 23.54 -16.38
CA THR A 61 13.32 24.65 -16.40
C THR A 61 14.78 24.16 -16.41
N TYR A 62 15.12 23.17 -15.58
CA TYR A 62 16.52 22.82 -15.32
C TYR A 62 16.99 21.54 -16.02
N ILE A 63 16.14 20.52 -16.23
CA ILE A 63 16.57 19.26 -16.84
C ILE A 63 17.10 19.46 -18.28
N PRO A 64 16.48 20.29 -19.15
CA PRO A 64 17.01 20.54 -20.49
C PRO A 64 18.36 21.27 -20.52
N ILE A 65 18.70 21.99 -19.45
CA ILE A 65 19.95 22.77 -19.35
C ILE A 65 21.12 21.88 -18.89
N LEU A 66 20.83 20.73 -18.28
CA LEU A 66 21.86 19.81 -17.81
C LEU A 66 22.68 19.23 -18.99
N PRO A 67 24.02 19.16 -18.86
CA PRO A 67 24.85 18.54 -19.88
C PRO A 67 24.59 17.04 -19.96
N SER A 68 24.69 16.47 -21.16
CA SER A 68 24.68 15.02 -21.33
C SER A 68 25.85 14.38 -20.59
N PRO A 69 25.66 13.25 -19.89
CA PRO A 69 24.46 12.41 -19.85
C PRO A 69 23.47 12.71 -18.69
N LEU A 70 23.70 13.76 -17.90
CA LEU A 70 22.92 14.01 -16.69
C LEU A 70 21.44 14.27 -16.98
N ASN A 71 21.13 14.92 -18.10
CA ASN A 71 19.75 15.12 -18.55
C ASN A 71 18.99 13.80 -18.78
N TYR A 72 19.63 12.80 -19.39
CA TYR A 72 19.02 11.48 -19.64
C TYR A 72 18.76 10.69 -18.36
N VAL A 73 19.55 10.92 -17.31
CA VAL A 73 19.32 10.31 -15.99
C VAL A 73 18.28 11.08 -15.20
N ALA A 74 18.24 12.41 -15.32
CA ALA A 74 17.32 13.26 -14.58
C ALA A 74 15.85 13.05 -14.99
N TRP A 75 15.55 12.77 -16.27
CA TRP A 75 14.18 12.53 -16.75
C TRP A 75 13.48 11.34 -16.07
N PRO A 76 14.06 10.12 -16.05
CA PRO A 76 13.48 8.98 -15.34
C PRO A 76 13.29 9.22 -13.84
N ILE A 77 14.25 9.90 -13.18
CA ILE A 77 14.13 10.26 -11.76
C ILE A 77 12.93 11.18 -11.54
N TYR A 78 12.79 12.21 -12.37
CA TYR A 78 11.64 13.10 -12.34
C TYR A 78 10.34 12.34 -12.56
N TRP A 79 10.24 11.49 -13.59
CA TRP A 79 9.03 10.71 -13.86
C TRP A 79 8.63 9.83 -12.69
N PHE A 80 9.60 9.18 -12.05
CA PHE A 80 9.34 8.35 -10.87
C PHE A 80 8.78 9.18 -9.70
N ILE A 81 9.42 10.31 -9.37
CA ILE A 81 9.00 11.18 -8.27
C ILE A 81 7.63 11.82 -8.57
N GLN A 82 7.47 12.42 -9.76
CA GLN A 82 6.22 13.02 -10.22
C GLN A 82 5.09 12.00 -10.23
N GLY A 83 5.36 10.81 -10.74
CA GLY A 83 4.42 9.69 -10.76
C GLY A 83 3.94 9.33 -9.36
N ALA A 84 4.83 9.29 -8.36
CA ALA A 84 4.45 8.99 -6.99
C ALA A 84 3.44 10.00 -6.41
N PHE A 85 3.64 11.31 -6.62
CA PHE A 85 2.68 12.33 -6.18
C PHE A 85 1.36 12.27 -6.95
N MET A 86 1.41 11.99 -8.26
CA MET A 86 0.20 11.80 -9.06
C MET A 86 -0.58 10.54 -8.62
N THR A 87 0.11 9.47 -8.24
CA THR A 87 -0.52 8.31 -7.60
C THR A 87 -1.14 8.69 -6.26
N GLY A 88 -0.49 9.53 -5.44
CA GLY A 88 -1.09 10.08 -4.22
C GLY A 88 -2.41 10.83 -4.48
N ILE A 89 -2.45 11.69 -5.51
CA ILE A 89 -3.68 12.37 -5.93
C ILE A 89 -4.75 11.37 -6.38
N TRP A 90 -4.36 10.36 -7.18
CA TRP A 90 -5.25 9.28 -7.58
C TRP A 90 -5.81 8.52 -6.39
N VAL A 91 -5.02 8.27 -5.34
CA VAL A 91 -5.46 7.62 -4.09
C VAL A 91 -6.54 8.48 -3.42
N ILE A 92 -6.34 9.78 -3.26
CA ILE A 92 -7.35 10.68 -2.68
C ILE A 92 -8.65 10.62 -3.50
N GLY A 93 -8.55 10.66 -4.83
CA GLY A 93 -9.72 10.55 -5.72
C GLY A 93 -10.41 9.17 -5.65
N HIS A 94 -9.63 8.10 -5.54
CA HIS A 94 -10.10 6.74 -5.38
C HIS A 94 -10.85 6.58 -4.04
N GLU A 95 -10.31 7.12 -2.94
CA GLU A 95 -10.99 7.17 -1.63
C GLU A 95 -12.35 7.87 -1.68
N CYS A 96 -12.47 8.97 -2.44
CA CYS A 96 -13.74 9.66 -2.63
C CYS A 96 -14.81 8.79 -3.34
N GLY A 97 -14.40 7.75 -4.08
CA GLY A 97 -15.27 6.87 -4.86
C GLY A 97 -15.71 5.58 -4.16
N HIS A 98 -15.19 5.26 -2.96
CA HIS A 98 -15.46 3.96 -2.33
C HIS A 98 -16.78 3.91 -1.56
N HIS A 99 -17.76 3.24 -2.16
CA HIS A 99 -19.02 2.86 -1.54
C HIS A 99 -19.21 1.32 -1.54
N ALA A 100 -18.31 0.64 -0.80
CA ALA A 100 -18.29 -0.79 -0.43
C ALA A 100 -17.80 -1.79 -1.51
N PHE A 101 -16.68 -2.49 -1.24
CA PHE A 101 -16.00 -3.31 -2.26
C PHE A 101 -15.94 -4.84 -2.02
N SER A 102 -15.95 -5.43 -0.81
CA SER A 102 -16.03 -6.91 -0.72
C SER A 102 -16.21 -7.51 0.68
N GLU A 103 -16.86 -8.70 0.75
CA GLU A 103 -16.88 -9.57 1.92
C GLU A 103 -15.60 -10.45 2.01
N TYR A 104 -14.58 -9.87 2.66
CA TYR A 104 -13.50 -10.48 3.46
C TYR A 104 -12.44 -11.38 2.81
N ALA A 105 -12.73 -12.19 1.79
CA ALA A 105 -11.69 -13.10 1.25
C ALA A 105 -10.66 -12.37 0.39
N GLY A 106 -11.10 -11.51 -0.54
CA GLY A 106 -10.20 -10.72 -1.39
C GLY A 106 -9.47 -9.62 -0.64
N ALA A 107 -10.12 -8.99 0.34
CA ALA A 107 -9.57 -7.88 1.12
C ALA A 107 -8.38 -8.31 2.01
N LEU A 108 -8.50 -9.46 2.68
CA LEU A 108 -7.43 -10.04 3.50
C LEU A 108 -6.34 -10.71 2.68
N SER A 109 -6.59 -10.99 1.40
CA SER A 109 -5.60 -11.48 0.45
C SER A 109 -4.73 -10.35 -0.11
N THR A 110 -4.61 -9.23 0.59
CA THR A 110 -3.65 -8.17 0.26
C THR A 110 -2.52 -8.17 1.29
N ILE A 111 -1.33 -7.73 0.88
CA ILE A 111 -0.18 -7.57 1.77
C ILE A 111 0.05 -6.07 1.93
N ASP A 112 0.21 -5.60 3.16
CA ASP A 112 0.65 -4.24 3.40
C ASP A 112 2.12 -4.12 2.99
N LEU A 113 2.44 -3.12 2.17
CA LEU A 113 3.78 -2.87 1.66
C LEU A 113 4.35 -1.61 2.29
N ASP A 114 5.47 -1.76 3.00
CA ASP A 114 6.19 -0.63 3.58
C ASP A 114 7.24 -0.09 2.62
N PHE A 115 6.94 1.06 1.98
CA PHE A 115 7.86 1.77 1.08
C PHE A 115 8.71 2.82 1.81
N GLY A 116 8.71 2.83 3.14
CA GLY A 116 9.42 3.81 3.95
C GLY A 116 8.86 5.22 3.75
N TRP A 117 9.71 6.16 3.31
CA TRP A 117 9.31 7.57 3.17
C TRP A 117 8.20 7.79 2.12
N LEU A 118 8.14 6.92 1.10
CA LEU A 118 7.11 6.99 0.05
C LEU A 118 5.70 6.71 0.60
N ASN A 119 5.57 6.02 1.74
CA ASN A 119 4.26 5.82 2.36
C ASN A 119 3.57 7.15 2.63
N ARG A 120 4.31 8.20 3.03
CA ARG A 120 3.72 9.52 3.28
C ARG A 120 3.22 10.18 1.99
N VAL A 121 3.95 10.02 0.88
CA VAL A 121 3.57 10.57 -0.43
C VAL A 121 2.36 9.83 -1.01
N LEU A 122 2.28 8.52 -0.77
CA LEU A 122 1.17 7.68 -1.21
C LEU A 122 0.01 7.65 -0.20
N HIS A 123 -0.03 8.58 0.75
CA HIS A 123 -1.09 8.68 1.76
C HIS A 123 -1.33 7.38 2.52
N HIS A 124 -0.27 6.64 2.83
CA HIS A 124 -0.29 5.38 3.56
C HIS A 124 -1.10 4.24 2.93
N VAL A 125 -1.61 4.41 1.70
CA VAL A 125 -2.47 3.42 1.04
C VAL A 125 -1.81 2.05 0.92
N THR A 126 -0.48 2.03 0.73
CA THR A 126 0.29 0.80 0.52
C THR A 126 0.52 0.05 1.82
N ASN A 127 0.74 0.76 2.92
CA ASN A 127 1.05 0.16 4.22
C ASN A 127 -0.15 0.09 5.17
N THR A 128 -1.34 0.42 4.67
CA THR A 128 -2.64 0.22 5.34
C THR A 128 -3.65 -0.40 4.38
N HIS A 129 -3.19 -1.11 3.34
CA HIS A 129 -4.00 -1.58 2.24
C HIS A 129 -5.05 -2.60 2.69
N ILE A 130 -4.68 -3.48 3.64
CA ILE A 130 -5.62 -4.42 4.27
C ILE A 130 -6.74 -3.64 4.98
N CYS A 131 -6.39 -2.65 5.81
CA CYS A 131 -7.37 -1.82 6.50
C CYS A 131 -8.25 -1.04 5.51
N HIS A 132 -7.65 -0.53 4.42
CA HIS A 132 -8.37 0.16 3.36
C HIS A 132 -9.41 -0.76 2.70
N HIS A 133 -9.08 -2.02 2.38
CA HIS A 133 -10.07 -2.93 1.79
C HIS A 133 -11.12 -3.43 2.77
N LEU A 134 -10.77 -3.60 4.05
CA LEU A 134 -11.73 -3.99 5.09
C LEU A 134 -12.68 -2.84 5.43
N ILE A 135 -12.15 -1.63 5.62
CA ILE A 135 -12.89 -0.47 6.13
C ILE A 135 -12.46 0.79 5.34
N SER A 136 -12.78 0.79 4.04
CA SER A 136 -12.46 1.88 3.10
C SER A 136 -13.09 3.23 3.45
N THR A 137 -14.01 3.25 4.41
CA THR A 137 -14.68 4.48 4.86
C THR A 137 -13.81 5.38 5.72
N ILE A 138 -12.69 4.87 6.26
CA ILE A 138 -11.73 5.61 7.07
C ILE A 138 -10.81 6.39 6.13
N PRO A 139 -10.65 7.71 6.30
CA PRO A 139 -9.76 8.50 5.47
C PRO A 139 -8.30 8.12 5.69
N HIS A 140 -7.46 8.21 4.66
CA HIS A 140 -6.02 7.89 4.69
C HIS A 140 -5.27 8.46 5.92
N TYR A 141 -5.60 9.67 6.36
CA TYR A 141 -4.94 10.33 7.50
C TYR A 141 -5.28 9.72 8.88
N HIS A 142 -6.22 8.77 8.95
CA HIS A 142 -6.50 7.92 10.10
C HIS A 142 -6.26 6.43 9.82
N ALA A 143 -5.92 6.05 8.59
CA ALA A 143 -5.78 4.66 8.19
C ALA A 143 -4.67 3.92 8.96
N LEU A 144 -3.58 4.61 9.32
CA LEU A 144 -2.52 4.03 10.15
C LEU A 144 -3.02 3.68 11.55
N GLU A 145 -3.69 4.62 12.19
CA GLU A 145 -4.25 4.43 13.53
C GLU A 145 -5.27 3.28 13.55
N ALA A 146 -6.14 3.24 12.53
CA ALA A 146 -7.09 2.16 12.34
C ALA A 146 -6.39 0.80 12.12
N THR A 147 -5.33 0.78 11.31
CA THR A 147 -4.52 -0.44 11.06
C THR A 147 -3.90 -0.94 12.36
N GLU A 148 -3.25 -0.08 13.14
CA GLU A 148 -2.67 -0.48 14.43
C GLU A 148 -3.73 -1.02 15.41
N ALA A 149 -4.94 -0.45 15.40
CA ALA A 149 -6.03 -0.91 16.27
C ALA A 149 -6.55 -2.32 15.89
N ILE A 150 -6.54 -2.68 14.60
CA ILE A 150 -7.05 -3.97 14.14
C ILE A 150 -5.98 -5.06 14.02
N LYS A 151 -4.70 -4.70 13.91
CA LYS A 151 -3.57 -5.66 13.83
C LYS A 151 -3.65 -6.80 14.85
N PRO A 152 -3.90 -6.54 16.16
CA PRO A 152 -4.00 -7.62 17.15
C PRO A 152 -5.17 -8.58 16.92
N ILE A 153 -6.26 -8.10 16.30
CA ILE A 153 -7.45 -8.90 16.00
C ILE A 153 -7.24 -9.73 14.73
N LEU A 154 -6.53 -9.18 13.74
CA LEU A 154 -6.18 -9.89 12.51
C LEU A 154 -5.21 -11.04 12.78
N GLY A 155 -4.28 -10.89 13.73
CA GLY A 155 -3.35 -11.95 14.12
C GLY A 155 -2.57 -12.48 12.92
N ASP A 156 -2.61 -13.80 12.71
CA ASP A 156 -1.90 -14.46 11.61
C ASP A 156 -2.43 -14.09 10.21
N TYR A 157 -3.63 -13.50 10.11
CA TYR A 157 -4.17 -12.97 8.86
C TYR A 157 -3.52 -11.64 8.44
N TYR A 158 -2.81 -10.96 9.34
CA TYR A 158 -2.09 -9.73 9.00
C TYR A 158 -0.72 -10.04 8.38
N GLN A 159 -0.52 -9.58 7.14
CA GLN A 159 0.77 -9.71 6.45
C GLN A 159 1.31 -8.33 6.05
N ILE A 160 2.60 -8.13 6.33
CA ILE A 160 3.35 -6.95 5.92
C ILE A 160 4.69 -7.35 5.29
N ASP A 161 5.01 -6.75 4.15
CA ASP A 161 6.31 -6.87 3.50
C ASP A 161 7.09 -5.55 3.64
N SER A 162 8.18 -5.61 4.39
CA SER A 162 9.09 -4.49 4.64
C SER A 162 10.34 -4.53 3.74
N THR A 163 10.30 -5.34 2.69
CA THR A 163 11.40 -5.44 1.72
C THR A 163 11.62 -4.09 1.06
N PRO A 164 12.87 -3.57 1.00
CA PRO A 164 13.16 -2.30 0.34
C PRO A 164 12.59 -2.25 -1.09
N ILE A 165 11.96 -1.13 -1.44
CA ILE A 165 11.17 -0.99 -2.68
C ILE A 165 11.91 -1.47 -3.94
N HIS A 166 13.21 -1.19 -4.07
CA HIS A 166 14.00 -1.63 -5.22
C HIS A 166 14.11 -3.17 -5.33
N LYS A 167 14.22 -3.88 -4.20
CA LYS A 167 14.23 -5.35 -4.16
C LYS A 167 12.84 -5.91 -4.44
N MET A 168 11.82 -5.27 -3.89
CA MET A 168 10.44 -5.68 -4.12
C MET A 168 10.05 -5.50 -5.60
N LEU A 169 10.36 -4.35 -6.21
CA LEU A 169 10.12 -4.08 -7.63
C LEU A 169 10.90 -5.06 -8.52
N TYR A 170 12.17 -5.32 -8.20
CA TYR A 170 12.96 -6.32 -8.92
C TYR A 170 12.33 -7.72 -8.83
N ARG A 171 11.89 -8.12 -7.63
CA ARG A 171 11.20 -9.39 -7.43
C ARG A 171 9.88 -9.44 -8.20
N ALA A 172 9.06 -8.40 -8.13
CA ALA A 172 7.78 -8.33 -8.84
C ALA A 172 7.95 -8.37 -10.37
N ALA A 173 8.99 -7.71 -10.90
CA ALA A 173 9.29 -7.73 -12.33
C ALA A 173 9.84 -9.08 -12.81
N LYS A 174 10.56 -9.80 -11.94
CA LYS A 174 11.21 -11.07 -12.27
C LYS A 174 10.32 -12.29 -12.00
N GLU A 175 9.51 -12.22 -10.95
CA GLU A 175 8.72 -13.31 -10.44
C GLU A 175 7.24 -12.90 -10.62
N CYS A 176 6.61 -13.38 -11.70
CA CYS A 176 5.16 -13.30 -11.84
C CYS A 176 4.52 -14.21 -10.80
N ILE A 177 4.04 -13.62 -9.71
CA ILE A 177 3.56 -14.35 -8.54
C ILE A 177 2.04 -14.26 -8.48
N TYR A 178 1.39 -15.41 -8.38
CA TYR A 178 -0.05 -15.53 -8.15
C TYR A 178 -0.32 -16.29 -6.85
N ALA A 179 -1.51 -16.08 -6.28
CA ALA A 179 -1.98 -16.80 -5.11
C ALA A 179 -2.76 -18.04 -5.55
N GLU A 180 -2.46 -19.21 -4.96
CA GLU A 180 -3.16 -20.46 -5.23
C GLU A 180 -3.56 -21.15 -3.92
N PRO A 181 -4.77 -21.74 -3.83
CA PRO A 181 -5.14 -22.60 -2.71
C PRO A 181 -4.27 -23.85 -2.69
N ASP A 182 -3.66 -24.18 -1.55
CA ASP A 182 -2.94 -25.45 -1.41
C ASP A 182 -3.94 -26.56 -1.04
N HIS A 183 -4.24 -27.42 -2.01
CA HIS A 183 -5.14 -28.56 -1.83
C HIS A 183 -4.44 -29.79 -1.21
N ASP A 184 -3.10 -29.85 -1.24
CA ASP A 184 -2.33 -31.08 -1.01
C ASP A 184 -1.46 -31.08 0.27
N SER A 185 -1.28 -29.95 0.97
CA SER A 185 -0.52 -29.93 2.23
C SER A 185 -1.36 -30.14 3.49
N LYS A 186 -0.75 -30.78 4.51
CA LYS A 186 -1.36 -31.05 5.82
C LYS A 186 -1.72 -29.76 6.59
N ASP A 187 -1.08 -28.66 6.27
CA ASP A 187 -1.33 -27.33 6.82
C ASP A 187 -2.07 -26.47 5.77
N LYS A 188 -3.40 -26.59 5.74
CA LYS A 188 -4.28 -25.86 4.81
C LYS A 188 -4.06 -24.35 4.94
N GLY A 189 -3.68 -23.69 3.85
CA GLY A 189 -3.42 -22.25 3.81
C GLY A 189 -3.37 -21.71 2.38
N VAL A 190 -3.49 -20.39 2.24
CA VAL A 190 -3.22 -19.71 0.96
C VAL A 190 -1.75 -19.33 0.95
N TYR A 191 -1.05 -19.73 -0.10
CA TYR A 191 0.32 -19.30 -0.33
C TYR A 191 0.34 -18.16 -1.32
N TRP A 192 1.32 -17.30 -1.11
CA TRP A 192 1.96 -16.62 -2.20
C TRP A 192 3.09 -17.52 -2.71
N TYR A 193 3.34 -17.50 -4.02
CA TYR A 193 4.52 -18.07 -4.70
C TYR A 193 4.43 -19.54 -5.18
N ARG A 194 4.13 -19.69 -6.47
CA ARG A 194 5.03 -20.42 -7.38
C ARG A 194 5.40 -19.50 -8.54
N ALA A 195 6.66 -19.06 -8.61
CA ALA A 195 7.20 -18.56 -9.86
C ALA A 195 7.14 -19.71 -10.88
N TYR A 196 6.77 -19.41 -12.13
CA TYR A 196 6.78 -20.40 -13.20
C TYR A 196 8.20 -20.98 -13.30
N LYS A 197 8.43 -22.18 -12.76
CA LYS A 197 9.59 -22.97 -13.12
C LYS A 197 9.30 -23.47 -14.52
N GLU A 198 9.99 -22.96 -15.53
CA GLU A 198 10.15 -23.69 -16.77
C GLU A 198 10.58 -25.12 -16.39
N LYS A 199 9.70 -26.08 -16.67
CA LYS A 199 10.05 -27.49 -16.60
C LYS A 199 11.08 -27.71 -17.69
N ASN A 200 12.35 -27.88 -17.30
CA ASN A 200 13.30 -28.63 -18.13
C ASN A 200 12.82 -30.08 -18.22
#